data_AF-A0A2N2DUS5-F1
#
_entry.id   AF-A0A2N2DUS5-F1
#
_cell.length_a   1.000
_cell.length_b   1.000
_cell.length_c   1.000
_cell.angle_alpha   90.00
_cell.angle_beta   90.00
_cell.angle_gamma   90.00
#
_symmetry.space_group_name_H-M   'P 1'
#
loop_
_entity.id
_entity.type
_entity.pdbx_description
1 polymer ?
#
loop_
_entity_poly.entity_id
_entity_poly.type
_entity_poly.pdbx_seq_one_letter_code
_entity_poly.pdbx_strand_id
1 'polypeptide(L)'
;GRIGKVSAMIGSAFDIKPIITCNEEGIYTTVAKARGRKQSLRKSVELALEYAKEASSVTLSIAHGNALDDANEIRDEMVKQLKSVSNVFVGPVSPALGVHTGPGLIGICVQKD
;
A
#
# COMPACT_ATOMS: atom_id res chain seq x y z
N GLY A 1 5.59 17.58 8.28
CA GLY A 1 6.85 17.09 8.88
C GLY A 1 7.27 15.71 8.38
N ARG A 2 6.43 14.67 8.55
CA ARG A 2 6.83 13.26 8.35
C ARG A 2 6.83 12.75 6.91
N ILE A 3 6.10 13.43 6.00
CA ILE A 3 5.99 13.07 4.57
C ILE A 3 7.01 13.80 3.68
N GLY A 4 7.68 14.84 4.18
CA GLY A 4 8.46 15.78 3.38
C GLY A 4 9.61 15.16 2.58
N LYS A 5 10.13 13.99 3.01
CA LYS A 5 11.13 13.22 2.27
C LYS A 5 10.59 12.60 0.97
N VAL A 6 9.28 12.43 0.87
CA VAL A 6 8.60 11.76 -0.26
C VAL A 6 7.78 12.74 -1.09
N SER A 7 7.34 13.87 -0.53
CA SER A 7 6.62 14.93 -1.25
C SER A 7 7.39 15.47 -2.46
N ALA A 8 8.73 15.48 -2.43
CA ALA A 8 9.57 15.89 -3.56
C ALA A 8 9.53 14.91 -4.75
N MET A 9 9.03 13.67 -4.56
CA MET A 9 8.91 12.66 -5.62
C MET A 9 7.55 12.67 -6.33
N ILE A 10 6.59 13.49 -5.87
CA ILE A 10 5.23 13.57 -6.44
C ILE A 10 5.18 14.40 -7.75
N GLY A 11 6.34 14.75 -8.33
CA GLY A 11 6.43 15.37 -9.65
C GLY A 11 7.68 14.99 -10.44
N SER A 12 7.54 14.97 -11.77
CA SER A 12 8.60 15.14 -12.80
C SER A 12 9.31 13.94 -13.47
N ALA A 13 8.90 12.67 -13.30
CA ALA A 13 9.52 11.59 -14.08
C ALA A 13 8.52 10.57 -14.67
N PHE A 14 8.19 10.73 -15.96
CA PHE A 14 7.68 9.69 -16.88
C PHE A 14 6.89 8.51 -16.24
N ASP A 15 5.75 8.81 -15.59
CA ASP A 15 4.84 7.83 -14.98
C ASP A 15 5.47 6.86 -13.96
N ILE A 16 6.59 7.25 -13.35
CA ILE A 16 7.19 6.51 -12.24
C ILE A 16 6.35 6.79 -10.98
N LYS A 17 5.81 5.72 -10.40
CA LYS A 17 5.04 5.73 -9.15
C LYS A 17 5.96 5.31 -7.99
N PRO A 18 6.19 6.17 -6.98
CA PRO A 18 6.88 5.75 -5.77
C PRO A 18 5.97 4.84 -4.94
N ILE A 19 6.56 3.81 -4.34
CA ILE A 19 5.92 2.95 -3.34
C ILE A 19 6.53 3.32 -1.99
N ILE A 20 5.65 3.68 -1.05
CA ILE A 20 6.01 4.37 0.18
C ILE A 20 5.66 3.46 1.36
N THR A 21 6.54 3.40 2.36
CA THR A 21 6.26 2.80 3.66
C THR A 21 6.49 3.81 4.79
N CYS A 22 6.08 3.45 6.00
CA CYS A 22 6.40 4.16 7.23
C CYS A 22 7.49 3.37 7.97
N ASN A 23 8.62 4.00 8.28
CA ASN A 23 9.68 3.34 9.06
C ASN A 23 9.32 3.30 10.57
N GLU A 24 10.19 2.69 11.37
CA GLU A 24 10.00 2.54 12.83
C GLU A 24 9.86 3.87 13.59
N GLU A 25 10.41 4.96 13.05
CA GLU A 25 10.30 6.31 13.61
C GLU A 25 9.02 7.05 13.18
N GLY A 26 8.17 6.40 12.38
CA GLY A 26 6.96 7.01 11.83
C GLY A 26 7.21 7.95 10.65
N ILE A 27 8.35 7.83 9.98
CA ILE A 27 8.75 8.66 8.84
C ILE A 27 8.43 7.92 7.53
N TYR A 28 7.79 8.62 6.60
CA TYR A 28 7.50 8.08 5.28
C TYR A 28 8.77 8.01 4.44
N THR A 29 9.02 6.86 3.83
CA THR A 29 10.19 6.60 2.98
C THR A 29 9.81 5.79 1.74
N THR A 30 10.57 5.93 0.67
CA THR A 30 10.35 5.18 -0.58
C THR A 30 11.05 3.83 -0.49
N VAL A 31 10.29 2.75 -0.65
CA VAL A 31 10.83 1.37 -0.65
C VAL A 31 11.05 0.82 -2.06
N ALA A 32 10.31 1.35 -3.03
CA ALA A 32 10.46 0.97 -4.44
C ALA A 32 9.94 2.08 -5.36
N LYS A 33 10.31 1.99 -6.62
CA LYS A 33 9.77 2.80 -7.72
C LYS A 33 9.35 1.86 -8.82
N ALA A 34 8.15 2.04 -9.35
CA ALA A 34 7.61 1.22 -10.43
C ALA A 34 7.03 2.11 -11.53
N ARG A 35 7.01 1.63 -12.77
CA ARG A 35 6.47 2.42 -13.88
C ARG A 35 5.00 2.07 -14.12
N GLY A 36 4.14 3.07 -14.00
CA GLY A 36 2.70 2.96 -14.18
C GLY A 36 1.98 2.14 -13.11
N ARG A 37 0.65 2.26 -13.14
CA ARG A 37 -0.25 1.72 -12.10
C ARG A 37 -0.07 0.22 -11.89
N LYS A 38 -0.12 -0.56 -12.97
CA LYS A 38 -0.08 -2.03 -12.90
C LYS A 38 1.18 -2.55 -12.21
N GLN A 39 2.34 -2.01 -12.57
CA GLN A 39 3.60 -2.44 -11.95
C GLN A 39 3.71 -1.97 -10.50
N SER A 40 3.21 -0.76 -10.18
CA SER A 40 3.22 -0.29 -8.80
C SER A 40 2.35 -1.12 -7.88
N LEU A 41 1.13 -1.49 -8.31
CA LEU A 41 0.22 -2.31 -7.51
C LEU A 41 0.78 -3.72 -7.31
N ARG A 42 1.24 -4.36 -8.38
CA ARG A 42 1.91 -5.66 -8.29
C ARG A 42 3.10 -5.61 -7.32
N LYS A 43 3.95 -4.58 -7.43
CA LYS A 43 5.12 -4.47 -6.55
C LYS A 43 4.72 -4.21 -5.10
N SER A 44 3.65 -3.47 -4.84
CA SER A 44 3.09 -3.29 -3.50
C SER A 44 2.60 -4.61 -2.89
N VAL A 45 1.91 -5.45 -3.69
CA VAL A 45 1.48 -6.79 -3.27
C VAL A 45 2.68 -7.69 -2.96
N GLU A 46 3.69 -7.73 -3.83
CA GLU A 46 4.92 -8.50 -3.61
C GLU A 46 5.60 -8.11 -2.29
N LEU A 47 5.72 -6.80 -2.00
CA LEU A 47 6.32 -6.31 -0.74
C LEU A 47 5.49 -6.68 0.49
N ALA A 48 4.16 -6.63 0.39
CA ALA A 48 3.27 -7.01 1.48
C ALA A 48 3.30 -8.52 1.76
N LEU A 49 3.34 -9.35 0.73
CA LEU A 49 3.48 -10.81 0.85
C LEU A 49 4.83 -11.20 1.43
N GLU A 50 5.92 -10.57 0.98
CA GLU A 50 7.26 -10.82 1.54
C GLU A 50 7.29 -10.45 3.03
N TYR A 51 6.67 -9.33 3.41
CA TYR A 51 6.53 -8.99 4.83
C TYR A 51 5.75 -10.07 5.60
N ALA A 52 4.71 -10.67 5.00
CA ALA A 52 3.83 -11.65 5.64
C ALA A 52 4.36 -13.09 5.69
N LYS A 53 5.40 -13.44 4.92
CA LYS A 53 5.82 -14.83 4.61
C LYS A 53 5.94 -15.79 5.80
N GLU A 54 6.45 -15.31 6.93
CA GLU A 54 6.67 -16.12 8.15
C GLU A 54 5.52 -16.02 9.17
N ALA A 55 4.50 -15.21 8.92
CA ALA A 55 3.34 -15.13 9.80
C ALA A 55 2.47 -16.37 9.64
N SER A 56 2.05 -16.96 10.76
CA SER A 56 1.06 -18.05 10.77
C SER A 56 -0.34 -17.54 10.43
N SER A 57 -0.65 -16.32 10.87
CA SER A 57 -1.90 -15.61 10.61
C SER A 57 -1.65 -14.10 10.59
N VAL A 58 -2.47 -13.37 9.83
CA VAL A 58 -2.39 -11.91 9.73
C VAL A 58 -3.76 -11.25 9.76
N THR A 59 -3.82 -10.03 10.28
CA THR A 59 -4.88 -9.09 9.94
C THR A 59 -4.46 -8.26 8.74
N LEU A 60 -5.29 -8.24 7.70
CA LEU A 60 -5.07 -7.50 6.45
C LEU A 60 -5.98 -6.27 6.40
N SER A 61 -5.43 -5.11 6.01
CA SER A 61 -6.22 -3.93 5.70
C SER A 61 -5.81 -3.33 4.36
N ILE A 62 -6.78 -3.06 3.48
CA ILE A 62 -6.58 -2.38 2.21
C ILE A 62 -7.31 -1.04 2.23
N ALA A 63 -6.54 0.05 2.20
CA ALA A 63 -7.08 1.40 2.15
C ALA A 63 -7.06 1.94 0.71
N HIS A 64 -8.06 2.72 0.31
CA HIS A 64 -8.11 3.30 -1.04
C HIS A 64 -8.52 4.76 -1.09
N GLY A 65 -8.02 5.49 -2.09
CA GLY A 65 -8.53 6.83 -2.47
C GLY A 65 -9.33 6.72 -3.75
N ASN A 66 -10.66 6.58 -3.69
CA ASN A 66 -11.51 6.40 -4.88
C ASN A 66 -11.02 5.30 -5.87
N ALA A 67 -10.60 4.15 -5.34
CA ALA A 67 -10.03 3.03 -6.10
C ALA A 67 -10.50 1.68 -5.52
N LEU A 68 -11.81 1.55 -5.28
CA LEU A 68 -12.38 0.38 -4.62
C LEU A 68 -12.15 -0.92 -5.41
N ASP A 69 -12.22 -0.86 -6.74
CA ASP A 69 -12.03 -2.04 -7.59
C ASP A 69 -10.61 -2.59 -7.48
N ASP A 70 -9.59 -1.75 -7.59
CA ASP A 70 -8.19 -2.17 -7.38
C ASP A 70 -7.98 -2.70 -5.96
N ALA A 71 -8.61 -2.08 -4.95
CA ALA A 71 -8.53 -2.53 -3.57
C ALA A 71 -9.12 -3.92 -3.36
N ASN A 72 -10.25 -4.20 -4.02
CA ASN A 72 -10.92 -5.49 -3.99
C ASN A 72 -10.08 -6.57 -4.70
N GLU A 73 -9.51 -6.26 -5.87
CA GLU A 73 -8.64 -7.18 -6.60
C GLU A 73 -7.40 -7.56 -5.77
N ILE A 74 -6.75 -6.57 -5.16
CA ILE A 74 -5.59 -6.78 -4.29
C ILE A 74 -5.96 -7.60 -3.05
N ARG A 75 -7.11 -7.30 -2.43
CA ARG A 75 -7.61 -8.07 -1.26
C ARG A 75 -7.81 -9.54 -1.63
N ASP A 76 -8.41 -9.83 -2.77
CA ASP A 76 -8.65 -11.19 -3.23
C ASP A 76 -7.34 -11.91 -3.62
N GLU A 77 -6.38 -11.20 -4.22
CA GLU A 77 -5.04 -11.72 -4.53
C GLU A 77 -4.26 -12.07 -3.27
N MET A 78 -4.27 -11.18 -2.27
CA MET A 78 -3.54 -11.35 -1.01
C MET A 78 -4.11 -12.54 -0.20
N VAL A 79 -5.43 -12.62 -0.05
CA VAL A 79 -6.08 -13.69 0.73
C VAL A 79 -5.77 -15.08 0.15
N LYS A 80 -5.62 -15.21 -1.17
CA LYS A 80 -5.25 -16.48 -1.83
C LYS A 80 -3.81 -16.93 -1.56
N GLN A 81 -2.91 -16.00 -1.23
CA GLN A 81 -1.48 -16.27 -1.09
C GLN A 81 -0.99 -16.30 0.36
N LEU A 82 -1.77 -15.74 1.30
CA LEU A 82 -1.48 -15.76 2.73
C LEU A 82 -1.86 -17.11 3.36
N LYS A 83 -1.08 -17.56 4.34
CA LYS A 83 -1.31 -18.84 5.05
C LYS A 83 -2.65 -18.86 5.80
N SER A 84 -2.93 -17.80 6.53
CA SER A 84 -4.19 -17.57 7.24
C SER A 84 -4.42 -16.07 7.38
N VAL A 85 -5.68 -15.65 7.34
CA VAL A 85 -6.09 -14.26 7.50
C VAL A 85 -7.18 -14.20 8.55
N SER A 86 -6.87 -13.61 9.72
CA SER A 86 -7.79 -13.54 10.85
C SER A 86 -8.87 -12.47 10.65
N ASN A 87 -8.51 -11.34 10.04
CA ASN A 87 -9.42 -10.26 9.69
C ASN A 87 -9.03 -9.59 8.38
N VAL A 88 -10.03 -9.08 7.66
CA VAL A 88 -9.84 -8.28 6.44
C VAL A 88 -10.67 -7.01 6.53
N PHE A 89 -10.02 -5.87 6.37
CA PHE A 89 -10.67 -4.57 6.27
C PHE A 89 -10.41 -3.95 4.90
N VAL A 90 -11.45 -3.43 4.26
CA VAL A 90 -11.31 -2.62 3.05
C VAL A 90 -12.10 -1.35 3.21
N GLY A 91 -11.49 -0.20 2.95
CA GLY A 91 -12.17 1.07 3.11
C GLY A 91 -11.40 2.26 2.55
N PRO A 92 -12.06 3.43 2.48
CA PRO A 92 -11.41 4.62 2.00
C PRO A 92 -10.40 5.18 3.02
N VAL A 93 -9.37 5.87 2.52
CA VAL A 93 -8.55 6.72 3.39
C VAL A 93 -9.36 7.93 3.88
N SER A 94 -8.96 8.48 5.02
CA SER A 94 -9.60 9.69 5.54
C SER A 94 -9.36 10.90 4.61
N PRO A 95 -10.24 11.92 4.64
CA PRO A 95 -10.03 13.14 3.86
C PRO A 95 -8.67 13.81 4.13
N ALA A 96 -8.18 13.75 5.37
CA ALA A 96 -6.88 14.31 5.76
C ALA A 96 -5.69 13.64 5.04
N LEU A 97 -5.79 12.36 4.70
CA LEU A 97 -4.78 11.68 3.89
C LEU A 97 -5.04 11.84 2.38
N GLY A 98 -6.32 11.89 2.00
CA GLY A 98 -6.77 12.09 0.62
C GLY A 98 -6.23 13.37 -0.03
N VAL A 99 -6.17 14.48 0.73
CA VAL A 99 -5.63 15.77 0.22
C VAL A 99 -4.16 15.70 -0.21
N HIS A 100 -3.39 14.73 0.31
CA HIS A 100 -1.97 14.55 -0.01
C HIS A 100 -1.70 13.47 -1.06
N THR A 101 -2.64 12.55 -1.25
CA THR A 101 -2.45 11.33 -2.04
C THR A 101 -3.25 11.33 -3.34
N GLY A 102 -4.38 12.02 -3.35
CA GLY A 102 -5.28 12.09 -4.51
C GLY A 102 -6.02 10.79 -4.81
N PRO A 103 -6.88 10.78 -5.84
CA PRO A 103 -7.57 9.58 -6.29
C PRO A 103 -6.60 8.56 -6.89
N GLY A 104 -6.96 7.28 -6.80
CA GLY A 104 -6.15 6.17 -7.27
C GLY A 104 -5.19 5.59 -6.22
N LEU A 105 -5.08 6.19 -5.02
CA LEU A 105 -4.25 5.66 -3.93
C LEU A 105 -4.68 4.24 -3.54
N ILE A 106 -3.70 3.37 -3.31
CA ILE A 106 -3.86 2.11 -2.60
C ILE A 106 -2.85 2.05 -1.45
N GLY A 107 -3.31 1.63 -0.27
CA GLY A 107 -2.48 1.28 0.88
C GLY A 107 -2.73 -0.16 1.29
N ILE A 108 -1.65 -0.91 1.58
CA ILE A 108 -1.72 -2.29 2.06
C ILE A 108 -1.08 -2.31 3.44
N CYS A 109 -1.81 -2.78 4.44
CA CYS A 109 -1.32 -2.97 5.79
C CYS A 109 -1.47 -4.43 6.18
N VAL A 110 -0.38 -5.01 6.67
CA VAL A 110 -0.34 -6.38 7.19
C VAL A 110 0.10 -6.29 8.64
N GLN A 111 -0.73 -6.77 9.55
CA GLN A 111 -0.38 -6.98 10.95
C GLN A 111 -0.22 -8.48 11.18
N LYS A 112 0.95 -8.90 11.65
CA LYS A 112 1.20 -10.28 12.05
C LYS A 112 0.59 -10.50 13.44
N ASP A 113 -0.09 -11.63 13.62
CA ASP A 113 -0.61 -12.05 14.92
C ASP A 113 0.53 -12.47 15.87
#